data_AF-A0A6J3A8F7-F1
#
_entry.id   AF-A0A6J3A8F7-F1
#
_cell.length_a   1.000
_cell.length_b   1.000
_cell.length_c   1.000
_cell.angle_alpha   90.00
_cell.angle_beta   90.00
_cell.angle_gamma   90.00
#
_symmetry.space_group_name_H-M   'P 1'
#
loop_
_entity.id
_entity.type
_entity.pdbx_description
1 polymer ?
#
loop_
_entity_poly.entity_id
_entity_poly.type
_entity_poly.pdbx_seq_one_letter_code
_entity_poly.pdbx_strand_id
1 'polypeptide(L)'
;MRSSLVPLGPPVSQDRVITSFPKCYTPAACLQLREHFHGQVSIACQRRSTGTVGEGRTHVQDDGPKTVLESNTHVPRRLRLSKVVVVGDLYVGKTSLIRRFCRNVFDRNYKATIGVDFEIERFEVAGIPYSLQIWDTAGQEKFKCIASAYYRGAQVIITTFDLTDLQTLDHTRQWLEDALQENEPGTCFLFLVGTKKDLLSGAACEQVEVEAVRLANEMEAEYWSVSAKTGENVKAFFSRVAALAFERSVLQDLERRSSAWPQVGNGDLIRTCRNGGTSARDPGQREALQPGLLLAEPASEASVPDPARAVPPVAWRVAWPC
;
A
#
# COMPACT_ATOMS: atom_id res chain seq x y z
N MET A 1 18.10 -24.06 30.20
CA MET A 1 17.61 -23.80 28.83
C MET A 1 17.38 -22.31 28.70
N ARG A 2 18.21 -21.60 27.92
CA ARG A 2 18.10 -20.15 27.73
C ARG A 2 16.89 -19.89 26.83
N SER A 3 15.88 -19.22 27.37
CA SER A 3 14.77 -18.65 26.61
C SER A 3 15.35 -17.68 25.58
N SER A 4 15.26 -18.04 24.31
CA SER A 4 15.58 -17.16 23.19
C SER A 4 14.48 -16.12 23.04
N LEU A 5 14.54 -15.09 23.89
CA LEU A 5 13.86 -13.83 23.65
C LEU A 5 14.38 -13.30 22.30
N VAL A 6 13.54 -13.43 21.27
CA VAL A 6 13.75 -12.76 19.99
C VAL A 6 13.94 -11.28 20.30
N PRO A 7 15.00 -10.61 19.85
CA PRO A 7 15.12 -9.18 20.02
C PRO A 7 13.92 -8.54 19.32
N LEU A 8 12.98 -8.02 20.10
CA LEU A 8 12.10 -6.97 19.62
C LEU A 8 13.06 -5.93 19.04
N GLY A 9 12.84 -5.54 17.78
CA GLY A 9 13.60 -4.44 17.19
C GLY A 9 13.60 -3.23 18.12
N PRO A 10 14.49 -2.24 17.89
CA PRO A 10 14.57 -1.06 18.75
C PRO A 10 13.16 -0.52 19.03
N PRO A 11 12.86 -0.15 20.29
CA PRO A 11 11.51 0.25 20.69
C PRO A 11 10.99 1.33 19.74
N VAL A 12 9.77 1.13 19.26
CA VAL A 12 9.07 2.10 18.41
C VAL A 12 8.91 3.38 19.23
N SER A 13 9.20 4.53 18.63
CA SER A 13 9.05 5.83 19.31
C SER A 13 7.59 6.03 19.74
N GLN A 14 7.35 6.68 20.89
CA GLN A 14 5.99 6.85 21.43
C GLN A 14 5.05 7.57 20.44
N ASP A 15 5.57 8.47 19.62
CA ASP A 15 4.82 9.19 18.57
C ASP A 15 4.51 8.33 17.33
N ARG A 16 4.81 7.04 17.38
CA ARG A 16 4.49 6.03 16.36
C ARG A 16 3.60 4.90 16.91
N VAL A 17 3.14 5.05 18.15
CA VAL A 17 2.15 4.17 18.77
C VAL A 17 0.75 4.73 18.52
N ILE A 18 -0.09 3.96 17.85
CA ILE A 18 -1.47 4.31 17.48
C ILE A 18 -2.41 3.41 18.28
N THR A 19 -2.94 3.95 19.37
CA THR A 19 -3.90 3.24 20.25
C THR A 19 -5.35 3.51 19.87
N SER A 20 -5.63 4.69 19.31
CA SER A 20 -6.95 5.10 18.80
C SER A 20 -6.88 5.44 17.32
N PHE A 21 -7.99 5.30 16.61
CA PHE A 21 -8.04 5.62 15.18
C PHE A 21 -7.79 7.13 14.96
N PRO A 22 -6.78 7.51 14.16
CA PRO A 22 -6.48 8.93 13.92
C PRO A 22 -7.63 9.63 13.18
N LYS A 23 -7.92 10.88 13.57
CA LYS A 23 -8.91 11.71 12.90
C LYS A 23 -8.42 12.13 11.51
N CYS A 24 -9.36 12.37 10.60
CA CYS A 24 -9.07 13.02 9.32
C CYS A 24 -8.76 14.51 9.53
N TYR A 25 -8.13 15.15 8.54
CA TYR A 25 -7.84 16.59 8.59
C TYR A 25 -9.10 17.43 8.47
N THR A 26 -9.95 17.13 7.49
CA THR A 26 -11.24 17.80 7.28
C THR A 26 -12.32 16.77 6.94
N PRO A 27 -13.52 16.84 7.55
CA PRO A 27 -14.64 15.98 7.18
C PRO A 27 -15.11 16.18 5.73
N ALA A 28 -14.89 17.36 5.16
CA ALA A 28 -15.39 17.74 3.83
C ALA A 28 -14.73 16.98 2.67
N ALA A 29 -13.56 16.40 2.91
CA ALA A 29 -12.84 15.53 1.97
C ALA A 29 -12.25 14.35 2.75
N CYS A 30 -13.09 13.67 3.53
CA CYS A 30 -12.73 12.42 4.20
C CYS A 30 -13.64 11.30 3.73
N LEU A 31 -13.04 10.20 3.27
CA LEU A 31 -13.78 9.03 2.80
C LEU A 31 -14.18 8.10 3.95
N GLN A 32 -13.55 8.23 5.12
CA GLN A 32 -13.81 7.38 6.28
C GLN A 32 -13.89 8.20 7.57
N LEU A 33 -15.11 8.59 7.95
CA LEU A 33 -15.41 9.35 9.18
C LEU A 33 -15.41 8.49 10.46
N ARG A 34 -14.95 7.24 10.40
CA ARG A 34 -14.94 6.34 11.57
C ARG A 34 -13.96 6.83 12.62
N GLU A 35 -14.39 6.76 13.88
CA GLU A 35 -13.58 7.13 15.05
C GLU A 35 -12.87 5.92 15.70
N HIS A 36 -13.16 4.71 15.23
CA HIS A 36 -12.68 3.46 15.81
C HIS A 36 -12.26 2.46 14.72
N PHE A 37 -11.31 1.59 15.07
CA PHE A 37 -10.95 0.43 14.24
C PHE A 37 -12.15 -0.50 14.06
N HIS A 38 -12.23 -1.16 12.91
CA HIS A 38 -13.23 -2.16 12.60
C HIS A 38 -13.28 -3.24 13.70
N GLY A 39 -14.49 -3.71 14.05
CA GLY A 39 -14.70 -4.65 15.15
C GLY A 39 -13.87 -5.93 15.00
N GLN A 40 -13.79 -6.47 13.78
CA GLN A 40 -12.97 -7.65 13.49
C GLN A 40 -11.46 -7.39 13.69
N VAL A 41 -10.98 -6.19 13.34
CA VAL A 41 -9.58 -5.80 13.55
C VAL A 41 -9.29 -5.67 15.04
N SER A 42 -10.19 -5.03 15.79
CA SER A 42 -10.09 -4.90 17.25
C SER A 42 -10.02 -6.27 17.93
N ILE A 43 -10.90 -7.21 17.54
CA ILE A 43 -10.90 -8.59 18.07
C ILE A 43 -9.60 -9.32 17.72
N ALA A 44 -9.12 -9.19 16.47
CA ALA A 44 -7.88 -9.81 16.02
C ALA A 44 -6.65 -9.26 16.78
N CYS A 45 -6.66 -7.99 17.18
CA CYS A 45 -5.57 -7.37 17.92
C CYS A 45 -5.61 -7.71 19.43
N GLN A 46 -6.80 -7.73 20.05
CA GLN A 46 -6.97 -7.96 21.50
C GLN A 46 -6.50 -9.35 21.97
N ARG A 47 -6.61 -10.39 21.14
CA ARG A 47 -6.17 -11.77 21.48
C ARG A 47 -4.66 -11.90 21.72
N ARG A 48 -3.87 -10.84 21.53
CA ARG A 48 -2.42 -10.82 21.78
C ARG A 48 -2.04 -10.36 23.20
N SER A 49 -2.85 -9.52 23.85
CA SER A 49 -2.57 -9.00 25.20
C SER A 49 -2.84 -10.02 26.31
N THR A 50 -3.69 -11.02 26.08
CA THR A 50 -4.04 -12.05 27.07
C THR A 50 -3.15 -13.30 27.00
N GLY A 51 -2.19 -13.37 26.07
CA GLY A 51 -1.29 -14.51 25.90
C GLY A 51 -0.05 -14.50 26.80
N THR A 52 0.05 -13.62 27.80
CA THR A 52 1.24 -13.50 28.67
C THR A 52 0.92 -13.04 30.09
N VAL A 53 0.00 -13.73 30.76
CA VAL A 53 -0.06 -13.72 32.24
C VAL A 53 -0.17 -15.16 32.70
N GLY A 54 0.92 -15.67 33.27
CA GLY A 54 0.85 -16.85 34.11
C GLY A 54 0.19 -16.46 35.42
N GLU A 55 -0.89 -17.14 35.76
CA GLU A 55 -1.43 -17.17 37.12
C GLU A 55 -1.61 -18.63 37.56
N GLY A 56 -1.39 -18.79 38.86
CA GLY A 56 -1.04 -20.03 39.54
C GLY A 56 -2.12 -21.12 39.58
N ARG A 57 -1.61 -22.32 39.85
CA ARG A 57 -2.28 -23.54 40.30
C ARG A 57 -3.56 -23.31 41.11
N THR A 58 -4.63 -24.01 40.71
CA THR A 58 -5.46 -24.82 41.62
C THR A 58 -5.95 -26.08 40.89
N HIS A 59 -6.03 -27.19 41.64
CA HIS A 59 -6.29 -28.57 41.20
C HIS A 59 -7.71 -28.81 40.64
N VAL A 60 -7.74 -29.50 39.49
CA VAL A 60 -8.58 -30.62 39.00
C VAL A 60 -10.05 -30.77 39.45
N GLN A 61 -10.97 -30.73 38.49
CA GLN A 61 -11.87 -31.86 38.16
C GLN A 61 -12.40 -31.80 36.72
N ASP A 62 -12.57 -33.00 36.16
CA ASP A 62 -12.79 -33.43 34.78
C ASP A 62 -14.24 -33.20 34.32
N ASP A 63 -14.44 -32.84 33.04
CA ASP A 63 -15.64 -33.19 32.25
C ASP A 63 -15.54 -32.69 30.79
N GLY A 64 -15.34 -33.64 29.87
CA GLY A 64 -15.77 -33.60 28.47
C GLY A 64 -14.76 -33.10 27.41
N PRO A 65 -14.71 -33.72 26.21
CA PRO A 65 -13.90 -33.22 25.10
C PRO A 65 -14.58 -31.96 24.55
N LYS A 66 -14.22 -30.80 25.08
CA LYS A 66 -14.51 -29.53 24.42
C LYS A 66 -13.62 -29.48 23.18
N THR A 67 -14.19 -29.80 22.03
CA THR A 67 -13.69 -29.35 20.72
C THR A 67 -13.72 -27.82 20.71
N VAL A 68 -12.72 -27.21 21.34
CA VAL A 68 -12.41 -25.80 21.15
C VAL A 68 -11.88 -25.72 19.73
N LEU A 69 -12.74 -25.29 18.81
CA LEU A 69 -12.31 -24.77 17.52
C LEU A 69 -11.45 -23.53 17.82
N GLU A 70 -10.15 -23.76 18.02
CA GLU A 70 -9.13 -22.74 18.04
C GLU A 70 -9.07 -22.11 16.64
N SER A 71 -9.97 -21.16 16.40
CA SER A 71 -9.97 -20.33 15.20
C SER A 71 -8.69 -19.52 15.20
N ASN A 72 -7.71 -19.99 14.42
CA ASN A 72 -6.37 -19.43 14.27
C ASN A 72 -6.47 -18.03 13.61
N THR A 73 -6.83 -17.01 14.41
CA THR A 73 -7.10 -15.61 14.05
C THR A 73 -5.93 -14.72 14.41
N HIS A 74 -4.70 -15.24 14.29
CA HIS A 74 -3.48 -14.51 14.60
C HIS A 74 -2.99 -13.69 13.40
N VAL A 75 -2.83 -12.37 13.51
CA VAL A 75 -2.27 -11.53 12.42
C VAL A 75 -0.83 -11.99 12.04
N PRO A 76 -0.57 -12.50 10.82
CA PRO A 76 0.72 -13.01 10.39
C PRO A 76 1.82 -11.98 10.51
N ARG A 77 3.04 -12.44 10.75
CA ARG A 77 4.23 -11.58 10.70
C ARG A 77 4.46 -10.95 9.31
N ARG A 78 3.98 -11.57 8.23
CA ARG A 78 4.13 -11.07 6.85
C ARG A 78 3.15 -9.94 6.47
N LEU A 79 2.11 -9.69 7.25
CA LEU A 79 1.04 -8.71 6.93
C LEU A 79 1.19 -7.40 7.70
N ARG A 80 2.44 -6.99 7.91
CA ARG A 80 2.80 -5.87 8.77
C ARG A 80 3.50 -4.77 8.00
N LEU A 81 3.22 -4.70 6.70
CA LEU A 81 3.95 -3.84 5.78
C LEU A 81 3.04 -3.44 4.63
N SER A 82 2.83 -2.13 4.48
CA SER A 82 2.19 -1.57 3.29
C SER A 82 3.11 -0.59 2.59
N LYS A 83 3.11 -0.67 1.27
CA LYS A 83 3.73 0.22 0.32
C LYS A 83 2.88 1.49 0.14
N VAL A 84 3.55 2.61 0.30
CA VAL A 84 3.04 3.96 0.10
C VAL A 84 3.90 4.61 -0.98
N VAL A 85 3.28 5.18 -2.01
CA VAL A 85 4.00 5.90 -3.06
C VAL A 85 3.63 7.37 -2.99
N VAL A 86 4.63 8.25 -3.05
CA VAL A 86 4.45 9.70 -3.03
C VAL A 86 4.78 10.27 -4.41
N VAL A 87 3.80 10.91 -5.05
CA VAL A 87 3.89 11.47 -6.42
C VAL A 87 3.49 12.96 -6.45
N GLY A 88 3.83 13.65 -7.53
CA GLY A 88 3.60 15.08 -7.72
C GLY A 88 4.78 15.77 -8.38
N ASP A 89 4.63 17.06 -8.69
CA ASP A 89 5.63 17.84 -9.44
C ASP A 89 6.97 18.00 -8.72
N LEU A 90 7.98 18.47 -9.46
CA LEU A 90 9.23 18.93 -8.85
C LEU A 90 8.95 20.08 -7.86
N TYR A 91 9.82 20.21 -6.85
CA TYR A 91 9.79 21.31 -5.87
C TYR A 91 8.57 21.43 -4.96
N VAL A 92 7.51 20.63 -5.13
CA VAL A 92 6.35 20.66 -4.23
C VAL A 92 6.74 20.29 -2.80
N GLY A 93 7.66 19.34 -2.61
CA GLY A 93 8.23 19.04 -1.30
C GLY A 93 8.04 17.59 -0.82
N LYS A 94 7.83 16.63 -1.72
CA LYS A 94 7.74 15.18 -1.43
C LYS A 94 8.86 14.68 -0.51
N THR A 95 10.10 14.85 -0.93
CA THR A 95 11.29 14.43 -0.17
C THR A 95 11.37 15.12 1.19
N SER A 96 11.04 16.42 1.26
CA SER A 96 11.05 17.16 2.52
C SER A 96 9.96 16.67 3.48
N LEU A 97 8.77 16.33 2.96
CA LEU A 97 7.69 15.73 3.75
C LEU A 97 8.10 14.38 4.33
N ILE A 98 8.67 13.50 3.50
CA ILE A 98 9.13 12.16 3.93
C ILE A 98 10.26 12.29 4.95
N ARG A 99 11.29 13.11 4.68
CA ARG A 99 12.41 13.31 5.62
C ARG A 99 11.96 13.96 6.92
N ARG A 100 11.02 14.91 6.86
CA ARG A 100 10.43 15.51 8.07
C ARG A 100 9.72 14.46 8.90
N PHE A 101 9.02 13.52 8.26
CA PHE A 101 8.36 12.44 8.96
C PHE A 101 9.36 11.43 9.56
N CYS A 102 10.19 10.79 8.73
CA CYS A 102 11.05 9.67 9.15
C CYS A 102 12.24 10.10 10.01
N ARG A 103 12.82 11.28 9.74
CA ARG A 103 14.06 11.73 10.38
C ARG A 103 13.89 12.98 11.24
N ASN A 104 12.71 13.59 11.24
CA ASN A 104 12.43 14.88 11.90
C ASN A 104 13.37 16.02 11.44
N VAL A 105 13.94 15.91 10.23
CA VAL A 105 14.86 16.90 9.65
C VAL A 105 14.17 17.65 8.51
N PHE A 106 14.44 18.95 8.43
CA PHE A 106 14.09 19.79 7.28
C PHE A 106 15.36 20.48 6.77
N ASP A 107 15.66 20.29 5.49
CA ASP A 107 16.77 20.96 4.80
C ASP A 107 16.21 22.03 3.86
N ARG A 108 16.74 23.24 3.94
CA ARG A 108 16.40 24.34 3.03
C ARG A 108 17.07 24.19 1.66
N ASN A 109 18.19 23.47 1.61
CA ASN A 109 18.96 23.29 0.41
C ASN A 109 18.33 22.15 -0.40
N TYR A 110 17.51 22.54 -1.37
CA TYR A 110 16.89 21.58 -2.27
C TYR A 110 17.94 20.78 -3.04
N LYS A 111 17.74 19.47 -3.09
CA LYS A 111 18.43 18.56 -4.00
C LYS A 111 17.36 17.76 -4.72
N ALA A 112 17.35 17.82 -6.05
CA ALA A 112 16.43 17.02 -6.85
C ALA A 112 16.64 15.53 -6.57
N THR A 113 15.55 14.81 -6.33
CA THR A 113 15.60 13.35 -6.22
C THR A 113 15.95 12.78 -7.58
N ILE A 114 17.07 12.05 -7.64
CA ILE A 114 17.50 11.33 -8.83
C ILE A 114 16.93 9.92 -8.71
N GLY A 115 15.99 9.56 -9.58
CA GLY A 115 15.34 8.25 -9.55
C GLY A 115 14.31 8.13 -8.42
N VAL A 116 14.43 7.09 -7.60
CA VAL A 116 13.49 6.75 -6.53
C VAL A 116 14.27 6.41 -5.26
N ASP A 117 13.84 6.98 -4.13
CA ASP A 117 14.37 6.66 -2.79
C ASP A 117 13.28 5.97 -1.97
N PHE A 118 13.64 5.18 -0.98
CA PHE A 118 12.66 4.53 -0.11
C PHE A 118 13.06 4.56 1.36
N GLU A 119 12.07 4.77 2.22
CA GLU A 119 12.21 4.74 3.67
C GLU A 119 11.26 3.71 4.27
N ILE A 120 11.68 3.04 5.34
CA ILE A 120 10.83 2.12 6.10
C ILE A 120 10.56 2.71 7.47
N GLU A 121 9.32 3.13 7.71
CA GLU A 121 8.90 3.62 9.01
C GLU A 121 8.15 2.55 9.80
N ARG A 122 8.52 2.34 11.06
CA ARG A 122 7.87 1.39 11.97
C ARG A 122 6.85 2.07 12.86
N PHE A 123 5.70 1.42 13.01
CA PHE A 123 4.59 1.82 13.87
C PHE A 123 4.21 0.67 14.80
N GLU A 124 3.47 1.01 15.85
CA GLU A 124 2.70 0.05 16.62
C GLU A 124 1.24 0.46 16.54
N VAL A 125 0.40 -0.31 15.85
CA VAL A 125 -1.03 -0.01 15.66
C VAL A 125 -1.85 -1.02 16.44
N ALA A 126 -2.65 -0.56 17.39
CA ALA A 126 -3.43 -1.42 18.30
C ALA A 126 -2.59 -2.54 18.96
N GLY A 127 -1.35 -2.23 19.38
CA GLY A 127 -0.42 -3.20 19.99
C GLY A 127 0.26 -4.15 18.99
N ILE A 128 0.05 -3.96 17.69
CA ILE A 128 0.63 -4.76 16.62
C ILE A 128 1.72 -3.97 15.90
N PRO A 129 2.98 -4.45 15.92
CA PRO A 129 4.04 -3.90 15.08
C PRO A 129 3.63 -3.89 13.62
N TYR A 130 3.75 -2.74 12.98
CA TYR A 130 3.39 -2.46 11.60
C TYR A 130 4.45 -1.58 10.96
N SER A 131 4.53 -1.53 9.64
CA SER A 131 5.53 -0.75 8.92
C SER A 131 4.95 -0.19 7.64
N LEU A 132 5.41 1.00 7.27
CA LEU A 132 5.17 1.60 5.96
C LEU A 132 6.48 1.58 5.17
N GLN A 133 6.40 1.14 3.92
CA GLN A 133 7.44 1.34 2.92
C GLN A 133 7.07 2.57 2.11
N ILE A 134 7.74 3.69 2.35
CA ILE A 134 7.42 4.98 1.75
C ILE A 134 8.38 5.22 0.60
N TRP A 135 7.85 5.28 -0.62
CA TRP A 135 8.61 5.46 -1.86
C TRP A 135 8.55 6.92 -2.30
N ASP A 136 9.70 7.60 -2.27
CA ASP A 136 9.90 8.96 -2.76
C ASP A 136 10.27 8.92 -4.24
N THR A 137 9.43 9.52 -5.08
CA THR A 137 9.61 9.50 -6.53
C THR A 137 10.17 10.84 -7.02
N ALA A 138 11.02 10.80 -8.04
CA ALA A 138 11.39 12.02 -8.75
C ALA A 138 10.15 12.67 -9.39
N GLY A 139 9.93 13.96 -9.11
CA GLY A 139 8.81 14.71 -9.70
C GLY A 139 9.03 15.19 -11.12
N GLN A 140 10.13 14.79 -11.78
CA GLN A 140 10.46 15.26 -13.12
C GLN A 140 9.79 14.39 -14.17
N GLU A 141 9.08 15.00 -15.13
CA GLU A 141 8.39 14.24 -16.18
C GLU A 141 9.33 13.32 -16.97
N LYS A 142 10.60 13.71 -17.12
CA LYS A 142 11.64 12.94 -17.85
C LYS A 142 11.98 11.60 -17.20
N PHE A 143 11.62 11.38 -15.94
CA PHE A 143 11.83 10.12 -15.23
C PHE A 143 10.54 9.32 -15.00
N LYS A 144 9.40 9.73 -15.55
CA LYS A 144 8.12 9.02 -15.41
C LYS A 144 8.19 7.55 -15.82
N CYS A 145 8.89 7.22 -16.91
CA CYS A 145 9.08 5.83 -17.34
C CYS A 145 9.90 4.99 -16.37
N ILE A 146 10.77 5.61 -15.57
CA ILE A 146 11.52 4.92 -14.52
C ILE A 146 10.65 4.79 -13.26
N ALA A 147 9.82 5.79 -12.97
CA ALA A 147 8.95 5.83 -11.80
C ALA A 147 7.78 4.84 -11.86
N SER A 148 7.21 4.57 -13.04
CA SER A 148 6.02 3.70 -13.19
C SER A 148 6.22 2.28 -12.63
N ALA A 149 7.39 1.68 -12.84
CA ALA A 149 7.72 0.36 -12.28
C ALA A 149 7.65 0.32 -10.73
N TYR A 150 7.85 1.47 -10.08
CA TYR A 150 7.78 1.60 -8.62
C TYR A 150 6.37 1.88 -8.11
N TYR A 151 5.39 2.18 -8.96
CA TYR A 151 4.01 2.41 -8.54
C TYR A 151 3.27 1.10 -8.24
N ARG A 152 3.63 0.02 -8.92
CA ARG A 152 2.95 -1.28 -8.82
C ARG A 152 2.89 -1.80 -7.38
N GLY A 153 1.70 -2.26 -7.00
CA GLY A 153 1.42 -2.87 -5.70
C GLY A 153 1.37 -1.87 -4.54
N ALA A 154 1.13 -0.59 -4.82
CA ALA A 154 0.90 0.41 -3.79
C ALA A 154 -0.45 0.16 -3.08
N GLN A 155 -0.47 0.18 -1.75
CA GLN A 155 -1.73 0.20 -0.99
C GLN A 155 -2.18 1.64 -0.71
N VAL A 156 -1.27 2.60 -0.81
CA VAL A 156 -1.55 4.02 -0.61
C VAL A 156 -0.83 4.84 -1.66
N ILE A 157 -1.54 5.78 -2.29
CA ILE A 157 -0.99 6.76 -3.20
C ILE A 157 -1.20 8.14 -2.56
N ILE A 158 -0.10 8.88 -2.41
CA ILE A 158 -0.09 10.24 -1.88
C ILE A 158 0.29 11.16 -3.03
N THR A 159 -0.66 11.93 -3.51
CA THR A 159 -0.41 12.97 -4.51
C THR A 159 -0.19 14.29 -3.82
N THR A 160 0.92 14.96 -4.14
CA THR A 160 1.39 16.17 -3.45
C THR A 160 1.40 17.38 -4.38
N PHE A 161 1.03 18.53 -3.84
CA PHE A 161 1.11 19.81 -4.52
C PHE A 161 1.62 20.90 -3.57
N ASP A 162 2.03 22.03 -4.11
CA ASP A 162 2.44 23.21 -3.35
C ASP A 162 1.23 24.12 -3.15
N LEU A 163 0.88 24.43 -1.90
CA LEU A 163 -0.24 25.34 -1.62
C LEU A 163 -0.04 26.74 -2.24
N THR A 164 1.21 27.15 -2.47
CA THR A 164 1.53 28.46 -3.08
C THR A 164 1.44 28.47 -4.60
N ASP A 165 1.25 27.32 -5.25
CA ASP A 165 1.21 27.19 -6.70
C ASP A 165 0.06 26.27 -7.16
N LEU A 166 -1.05 26.88 -7.56
CA LEU A 166 -2.24 26.17 -8.02
C LEU A 166 -2.02 25.35 -9.29
N GLN A 167 -1.01 25.65 -10.12
CA GLN A 167 -0.73 24.80 -11.29
C GLN A 167 -0.32 23.39 -10.86
N THR A 168 0.43 23.30 -9.75
CA THR A 168 0.83 22.00 -9.19
C THR A 168 -0.38 21.23 -8.64
N LEU A 169 -1.46 21.90 -8.24
CA LEU A 169 -2.73 21.28 -7.86
C LEU A 169 -3.40 20.65 -9.08
N ASP A 170 -3.49 21.38 -10.20
CA ASP A 170 -4.12 20.88 -11.43
C ASP A 170 -3.41 19.63 -11.97
N HIS A 171 -2.07 19.61 -11.91
CA HIS A 171 -1.26 18.46 -12.35
C HIS A 171 -1.44 17.20 -11.50
N THR A 172 -1.98 17.32 -10.27
CA THR A 172 -2.18 16.16 -9.39
C THR A 172 -3.09 15.09 -9.98
N ARG A 173 -4.05 15.49 -10.82
CA ARG A 173 -4.95 14.55 -11.52
C ARG A 173 -4.16 13.59 -12.39
N GLN A 174 -3.27 14.13 -13.24
CA GLN A 174 -2.43 13.32 -14.12
C GLN A 174 -1.49 12.41 -13.32
N TRP A 175 -0.89 12.92 -12.23
CA TRP A 175 -0.03 12.10 -11.39
C TRP A 175 -0.77 10.94 -10.73
N LEU A 176 -2.01 11.17 -10.30
CA LEU A 176 -2.84 10.11 -9.74
C LEU A 176 -3.22 9.08 -10.81
N GLU A 177 -3.64 9.52 -12.00
CA GLU A 177 -3.98 8.63 -13.11
C GLU A 177 -2.79 7.75 -13.51
N ASP A 178 -1.61 8.34 -13.68
CA ASP A 178 -0.37 7.62 -14.00
C ASP A 178 -0.05 6.55 -12.93
N ALA A 179 -0.27 6.86 -11.65
CA ALA A 179 -0.02 5.94 -10.53
C ALA A 179 -1.08 4.83 -10.43
N LEU A 180 -2.34 5.15 -10.71
CA LEU A 180 -3.45 4.19 -10.69
C LEU A 180 -3.37 3.19 -11.85
N GLN A 181 -2.86 3.59 -13.01
CA GLN A 181 -2.72 2.70 -14.16
C GLN A 181 -1.84 1.46 -13.87
N GLU A 182 -0.94 1.56 -12.88
CA GLU A 182 -0.03 0.49 -12.46
C GLU A 182 -0.60 -0.37 -11.30
N ASN A 183 -1.83 -0.10 -10.85
CA ASN A 183 -2.47 -0.74 -9.70
C ASN A 183 -3.89 -1.23 -10.03
N GLU A 184 -4.35 -2.24 -9.29
CA GLU A 184 -5.71 -2.75 -9.46
C GLU A 184 -6.75 -1.70 -8.99
N PRO A 185 -7.84 -1.47 -9.74
CA PRO A 185 -8.86 -0.50 -9.37
C PRO A 185 -9.43 -0.73 -7.96
N GLY A 186 -9.62 0.36 -7.20
CA GLY A 186 -10.22 0.31 -5.86
C GLY A 186 -9.33 -0.30 -4.76
N THR A 187 -8.07 -0.65 -5.05
CA THR A 187 -7.18 -1.27 -4.06
C THR A 187 -6.39 -0.27 -3.23
N CYS A 188 -6.14 0.92 -3.76
CA CYS A 188 -5.35 1.97 -3.11
C CYS A 188 -6.22 2.87 -2.22
N PHE A 189 -5.65 3.36 -1.12
CA PHE A 189 -6.14 4.58 -0.47
C PHE A 189 -5.49 5.80 -1.13
N LEU A 190 -6.29 6.82 -1.43
CA LEU A 190 -5.85 8.00 -2.15
C LEU A 190 -5.81 9.19 -1.19
N PHE A 191 -4.72 9.94 -1.23
CA PHE A 191 -4.56 11.17 -0.46
C PHE A 191 -4.10 12.31 -1.37
N LEU A 192 -4.71 13.47 -1.21
CA LEU A 192 -4.26 14.73 -1.80
C LEU A 192 -3.64 15.59 -0.71
N VAL A 193 -2.37 15.96 -0.86
CA VAL A 193 -1.59 16.64 0.17
C VAL A 193 -1.08 17.99 -0.32
N GLY A 194 -1.62 19.06 0.26
CA GLY A 194 -1.10 20.41 0.11
C GLY A 194 0.08 20.64 1.03
N THR A 195 1.24 20.95 0.45
CA THR A 195 2.49 21.17 1.19
C THR A 195 2.81 22.66 1.31
N LYS A 196 3.83 22.99 2.12
CA LYS A 196 4.29 24.37 2.38
C LYS A 196 3.21 25.28 2.98
N LYS A 197 2.33 24.70 3.81
CA LYS A 197 1.28 25.45 4.51
C LYS A 197 1.79 26.69 5.25
N ASP A 198 3.03 26.64 5.75
CA ASP A 198 3.68 27.76 6.44
C ASP A 198 3.93 29.01 5.59
N LEU A 199 3.81 28.91 4.26
CA LEU A 199 3.98 30.03 3.34
C LEU A 199 2.68 30.79 3.07
N LEU A 200 1.52 30.21 3.40
CA LEU A 200 0.22 30.87 3.29
C LEU A 200 -0.31 31.22 4.69
N SER A 201 -1.10 32.29 4.77
CA SER A 201 -1.78 32.65 6.02
C SER A 201 -3.15 33.27 5.76
N GLY A 202 -4.07 33.06 6.70
CA GLY A 202 -5.42 33.60 6.67
C GLY A 202 -6.22 33.17 5.44
N ALA A 203 -6.94 34.12 4.85
CA ALA A 203 -7.90 33.88 3.77
C ALA A 203 -7.29 33.23 2.51
N ALA A 204 -6.02 33.51 2.19
CA ALA A 204 -5.38 32.92 1.01
C ALA A 204 -5.20 31.40 1.17
N CYS A 205 -4.87 30.93 2.38
CA CYS A 205 -4.79 29.50 2.67
C CYS A 205 -6.17 28.86 2.52
N GLU A 206 -7.20 29.46 3.12
CA GLU A 206 -8.58 28.94 3.08
C GLU A 206 -9.11 28.81 1.65
N GLN A 207 -8.85 29.79 0.78
CA GLN A 207 -9.27 29.73 -0.63
C GLN A 207 -8.64 28.56 -1.37
N VAL A 208 -7.34 28.34 -1.19
CA VAL A 208 -6.63 27.21 -1.82
C VAL A 208 -7.12 25.88 -1.23
N GLU A 209 -7.35 25.80 0.08
CA GLU A 209 -7.87 24.57 0.71
C GLU A 209 -9.28 24.23 0.22
N VAL A 210 -10.15 25.22 -0.07
CA VAL A 210 -11.49 24.99 -0.65
C VAL A 210 -11.39 24.33 -2.03
N GLU A 211 -10.55 24.86 -2.92
CA GLU A 211 -10.34 24.28 -4.24
C GLU A 211 -9.70 22.89 -4.17
N ALA A 212 -8.73 22.70 -3.25
CA ALA A 212 -8.09 21.40 -3.03
C ALA A 212 -9.07 20.36 -2.48
N VAL A 213 -9.98 20.75 -1.57
CA VAL A 213 -11.06 19.87 -1.07
C VAL A 213 -12.03 19.49 -2.19
N ARG A 214 -12.39 20.43 -3.07
CA ARG A 214 -13.22 20.11 -4.25
C ARG A 214 -12.55 19.07 -5.12
N LEU A 215 -11.29 19.29 -5.48
CA LEU A 215 -10.53 18.37 -6.33
C LEU A 215 -10.31 17.01 -5.65
N ALA A 216 -10.03 16.98 -4.35
CA ALA A 216 -9.89 15.74 -3.58
C ALA A 216 -11.16 14.89 -3.63
N ASN A 217 -12.33 15.50 -3.52
CA ASN A 217 -13.60 14.79 -3.64
C ASN A 217 -13.82 14.21 -5.05
N GLU A 218 -13.46 14.94 -6.10
CA GLU A 218 -13.52 14.45 -7.48
C GLU A 218 -12.56 13.27 -7.72
N MET A 219 -11.41 13.27 -7.03
CA MET A 219 -10.40 12.21 -7.10
C MET A 219 -10.69 11.03 -6.15
N GLU A 220 -11.77 11.09 -5.37
CA GLU A 220 -12.04 10.16 -4.26
C GLU A 220 -10.81 9.99 -3.35
N ALA A 221 -10.22 11.11 -2.96
CA ALA A 221 -9.01 11.19 -2.13
C ALA A 221 -9.27 11.94 -0.82
N GLU A 222 -8.60 11.53 0.25
CA GLU A 222 -8.63 12.27 1.52
C GLU A 222 -7.66 13.46 1.48
N TYR A 223 -8.14 14.67 1.79
CA TYR A 223 -7.33 15.89 1.73
C TYR A 223 -6.58 16.18 3.04
N TRP A 224 -5.31 16.58 2.93
CA TRP A 224 -4.48 17.04 4.04
C TRP A 224 -3.63 18.27 3.66
N SER A 225 -3.49 19.20 4.61
CA SER A 225 -2.61 20.37 4.48
C SER A 225 -1.48 20.28 5.50
N VAL A 226 -0.22 20.33 5.05
CA VAL A 226 0.96 20.03 5.86
C VAL A 226 2.09 21.04 5.64
N SER A 227 2.97 21.18 6.64
CA SER A 227 4.25 21.88 6.47
C SER A 227 5.41 20.99 6.92
N ALA A 228 6.30 20.65 5.99
CA ALA A 228 7.55 19.96 6.30
C ALA A 228 8.51 20.84 7.12
N LYS A 229 8.43 22.16 6.98
CA LYS A 229 9.31 23.12 7.67
C LYS A 229 8.93 23.27 9.15
N THR A 230 7.65 23.46 9.45
CA THR A 230 7.19 23.58 10.84
C THR A 230 6.94 22.21 11.46
N GLY A 231 6.63 21.19 10.65
CA GLY A 231 6.16 19.87 11.10
C GLY A 231 4.66 19.81 11.35
N GLU A 232 3.92 20.88 11.05
CA GLU A 232 2.46 20.93 11.20
C GLU A 232 1.81 19.82 10.36
N ASN A 233 0.91 19.08 11.00
CA ASN A 233 0.11 17.96 10.46
C ASN A 233 0.88 16.76 9.90
N VAL A 234 2.21 16.82 9.74
CA VAL A 234 3.02 15.74 9.15
C VAL A 234 2.85 14.42 9.90
N LYS A 235 2.98 14.43 11.24
CA LYS A 235 2.85 13.21 12.04
C LYS A 235 1.42 12.64 12.01
N ALA A 236 0.43 13.51 12.22
CA ALA A 236 -0.98 13.12 12.22
C ALA A 236 -1.40 12.50 10.88
N PHE A 237 -0.93 13.09 9.78
CA PHE A 237 -1.14 12.58 8.43
C PHE A 237 -0.60 11.15 8.25
N PHE A 238 0.68 10.91 8.56
CA PHE A 238 1.25 9.57 8.38
C PHE A 238 0.71 8.55 9.38
N SER A 239 0.29 8.96 10.59
CA SER A 239 -0.45 8.09 11.50
C SER A 239 -1.80 7.67 10.91
N ARG A 240 -2.54 8.60 10.30
CA ARG A 240 -3.80 8.32 9.59
C ARG A 240 -3.59 7.33 8.45
N VAL A 241 -2.57 7.55 7.62
CA VAL A 241 -2.18 6.64 6.54
C VAL A 241 -1.86 5.24 7.08
N ALA A 242 -1.06 5.15 8.15
CA ALA A 242 -0.68 3.88 8.76
C ALA A 242 -1.89 3.10 9.29
N ALA A 243 -2.81 3.78 9.98
CA ALA A 243 -4.00 3.16 10.56
C ALA A 243 -4.94 2.59 9.49
N LEU A 244 -5.22 3.35 8.43
CA LEU A 244 -6.09 2.91 7.32
C LEU A 244 -5.48 1.72 6.57
N ALA A 245 -4.19 1.81 6.23
CA ALA A 245 -3.49 0.74 5.53
C ALA A 245 -3.41 -0.54 6.39
N PHE A 246 -3.16 -0.39 7.70
CA PHE A 246 -3.15 -1.51 8.65
C PHE A 246 -4.52 -2.19 8.72
N GLU A 247 -5.59 -1.42 8.91
CA GLU A 247 -6.95 -1.94 8.99
C GLU A 247 -7.32 -2.74 7.74
N ARG A 248 -7.10 -2.19 6.55
CA ARG A 248 -7.35 -2.89 5.27
C ARG A 248 -6.52 -4.17 5.16
N SER A 249 -5.24 -4.13 5.54
CA SER A 249 -4.36 -5.31 5.50
C SER A 249 -4.86 -6.45 6.40
N VAL A 250 -5.33 -6.12 7.61
CA VAL A 250 -5.88 -7.11 8.54
C VAL A 250 -7.19 -7.69 8.00
N LEU A 251 -8.10 -6.86 7.47
CA LEU A 251 -9.37 -7.34 6.92
C LEU A 251 -9.16 -8.30 5.75
N GLN A 252 -8.29 -7.94 4.80
CA GLN A 252 -7.95 -8.80 3.66
C GLN A 252 -7.35 -10.15 4.10
N ASP A 253 -6.57 -10.19 5.18
CA ASP A 253 -6.07 -11.46 5.74
C ASP A 253 -7.20 -12.35 6.26
N LEU A 254 -8.11 -11.75 7.04
CA LEU A 254 -9.22 -12.46 7.65
C LEU A 254 -10.15 -13.05 6.57
N GLU A 255 -10.39 -12.30 5.51
CA GLU A 255 -11.16 -12.77 4.35
C GLU A 255 -10.46 -13.94 3.63
N ARG A 256 -9.16 -13.82 3.35
CA ARG A 256 -8.36 -14.89 2.72
C ARG A 256 -8.31 -16.16 3.55
N ARG A 257 -8.30 -16.05 4.87
CA ARG A 257 -8.40 -17.21 5.76
C ARG A 257 -9.76 -17.83 5.71
N SER A 258 -10.82 -17.04 5.71
CA SER A 258 -12.19 -17.54 5.68
C SER A 258 -12.48 -18.30 4.38
N SER A 259 -11.88 -17.89 3.26
CA SER A 259 -12.00 -18.59 1.97
C SER A 259 -11.06 -19.78 1.79
N ALA A 260 -10.01 -19.91 2.62
CA ALA A 260 -9.04 -21.01 2.55
C ALA A 260 -9.45 -22.28 3.32
N TRP A 261 -10.58 -22.28 4.03
CA TRP A 261 -11.12 -23.51 4.62
C TRP A 261 -11.92 -24.24 3.53
N PRO A 262 -11.56 -25.48 3.16
CA PRO A 262 -12.43 -26.29 2.32
C PRO A 262 -13.76 -26.43 3.05
N GLN A 263 -14.87 -26.14 2.39
CA GLN A 263 -16.17 -26.57 2.90
C GLN A 263 -16.08 -28.09 3.12
N VAL A 264 -16.04 -28.52 4.38
CA VAL A 264 -16.23 -29.93 4.73
C VAL A 264 -17.57 -30.29 4.13
N GLY A 265 -17.52 -31.18 3.13
CA GLY A 265 -18.67 -31.54 2.32
C GLY A 265 -19.88 -31.85 3.19
N ASN A 266 -21.01 -31.26 2.81
CA ASN A 266 -22.30 -31.67 3.33
C ASN A 266 -22.39 -33.19 3.11
N GLY A 267 -22.50 -33.94 4.20
CA GLY A 267 -22.47 -35.40 4.16
C GLY A 267 -23.69 -35.94 3.44
N ASP A 268 -23.58 -36.13 2.12
CA ASP A 268 -24.56 -36.92 1.38
C ASP A 268 -24.41 -38.38 1.79
N LEU A 269 -25.44 -38.82 2.51
CA LEU A 269 -25.70 -40.19 2.91
C LEU A 269 -25.52 -41.11 1.70
N ILE A 270 -24.52 -42.00 1.73
CA ILE A 270 -24.37 -43.07 0.75
C ILE A 270 -25.64 -43.93 0.81
N ARG A 271 -26.57 -43.70 -0.12
CA ARG A 271 -27.68 -44.60 -0.36
C ARG A 271 -27.13 -45.75 -1.19
N THR A 272 -26.76 -46.84 -0.52
CA THR A 272 -26.43 -48.11 -1.14
C THR A 272 -27.64 -48.60 -1.94
N CYS A 273 -27.65 -48.37 -3.25
CA CYS A 273 -28.59 -49.02 -4.16
C CYS A 273 -27.96 -50.32 -4.67
N ARG A 274 -28.60 -51.41 -4.25
CA ARG A 274 -28.31 -52.80 -4.53
C ARG A 274 -28.66 -53.12 -5.99
N ASN A 275 -27.82 -53.96 -6.60
CA ASN A 275 -27.93 -54.53 -7.95
C ASN A 275 -29.33 -54.90 -8.44
N GLY A 276 -29.54 -54.66 -9.74
CA GLY A 276 -30.48 -55.36 -10.61
C GLY A 276 -30.14 -55.06 -12.08
N GLY A 277 -29.47 -55.98 -12.77
CA GLY A 277 -29.01 -55.79 -14.16
C GLY A 277 -30.08 -56.08 -15.22
N THR A 278 -29.83 -55.68 -16.48
CA THR A 278 -29.58 -56.60 -17.62
C THR A 278 -29.43 -55.83 -18.95
N SER A 279 -28.32 -56.14 -19.66
CA SER A 279 -28.19 -56.44 -21.10
C SER A 279 -28.55 -55.43 -22.22
N ALA A 280 -27.47 -54.93 -22.85
CA ALA A 280 -27.11 -54.99 -24.28
C ALA A 280 -27.93 -54.25 -25.38
N ARG A 281 -27.25 -53.41 -26.18
CA ARG A 281 -26.74 -53.70 -27.54
C ARG A 281 -26.27 -52.40 -28.25
N ASP A 282 -25.09 -52.48 -28.85
CA ASP A 282 -24.56 -51.61 -29.93
C ASP A 282 -25.09 -52.13 -31.29
N PRO A 283 -25.22 -51.34 -32.39
CA PRO A 283 -24.07 -51.02 -33.27
C PRO A 283 -24.09 -49.63 -33.96
N GLY A 284 -22.91 -49.17 -34.37
CA GLY A 284 -22.62 -47.82 -34.90
C GLY A 284 -22.90 -47.52 -36.39
N GLN A 285 -22.46 -46.33 -36.83
CA GLN A 285 -21.93 -46.00 -38.18
C GLN A 285 -21.45 -44.52 -38.29
N ARG A 286 -20.73 -44.24 -39.38
CA ARG A 286 -19.76 -43.18 -39.68
C ARG A 286 -20.37 -41.88 -40.25
N GLU A 287 -19.61 -40.77 -40.19
CA GLU A 287 -19.31 -39.71 -41.21
C GLU A 287 -18.95 -38.39 -40.49
N ALA A 288 -17.72 -37.86 -40.51
CA ALA A 288 -16.96 -37.19 -41.59
C ALA A 288 -17.52 -35.81 -42.00
N LEU A 289 -16.90 -34.71 -41.51
CA LEU A 289 -16.21 -33.66 -42.29
C LEU A 289 -15.92 -32.40 -41.42
N GLN A 290 -14.67 -31.94 -41.43
CA GLN A 290 -14.25 -30.54 -41.16
C GLN A 290 -14.26 -29.75 -42.49
N PRO A 291 -14.12 -28.40 -42.50
CA PRO A 291 -12.84 -27.67 -42.29
C PRO A 291 -13.04 -26.45 -41.37
N GLY A 292 -12.09 -25.76 -40.75
CA GLY A 292 -10.63 -25.64 -40.87
C GLY A 292 -10.29 -24.14 -40.69
N LEU A 293 -9.46 -23.77 -39.70
CA LEU A 293 -8.47 -22.70 -39.85
C LEU A 293 -7.41 -22.76 -38.74
N LEU A 294 -6.19 -22.46 -39.15
CA LEU A 294 -4.92 -22.94 -38.64
C LEU A 294 -4.25 -21.90 -37.73
N LEU A 295 -3.52 -22.43 -36.74
CA LEU A 295 -2.56 -21.72 -35.88
C LEU A 295 -1.38 -21.17 -36.70
N ALA A 296 -0.84 -20.01 -36.30
CA ALA A 296 0.45 -19.51 -36.75
C ALA A 296 1.35 -19.23 -35.53
N GLU A 297 2.51 -19.88 -35.51
CA GLU A 297 3.68 -19.61 -34.67
C GLU A 297 4.82 -19.05 -35.57
N PRO A 298 5.88 -18.45 -35.00
CA PRO A 298 6.69 -17.41 -35.65
C PRO A 298 7.97 -17.93 -36.30
N ALA A 299 8.61 -17.09 -37.13
CA ALA A 299 9.94 -17.33 -37.69
C ALA A 299 10.90 -16.14 -37.46
N SER A 300 12.05 -16.48 -36.88
CA SER A 300 13.43 -15.93 -36.95
C SER A 300 13.83 -15.41 -38.34
N GLU A 301 14.92 -14.67 -38.63
CA GLU A 301 16.03 -13.97 -37.96
C GLU A 301 16.87 -13.39 -39.13
N ALA A 302 17.49 -12.21 -39.00
CA ALA A 302 18.44 -11.72 -40.01
C ALA A 302 19.54 -10.81 -39.42
N SER A 303 20.73 -10.99 -39.97
CA SER A 303 22.07 -10.82 -39.41
C SER A 303 22.67 -9.41 -39.58
N VAL A 304 23.60 -9.06 -38.69
CA VAL A 304 24.41 -7.82 -38.71
C VAL A 304 25.87 -8.13 -39.08
N PRO A 305 26.61 -7.24 -39.78
CA PRO A 305 28.06 -7.33 -39.86
C PRO A 305 28.78 -6.17 -39.13
N ASP A 306 29.97 -6.46 -38.62
CA ASP A 306 31.02 -5.56 -38.09
C ASP A 306 32.36 -5.99 -38.75
N PRO A 307 33.35 -5.12 -39.06
CA PRO A 307 34.38 -4.77 -38.06
C PRO A 307 35.10 -3.39 -38.21
N ALA A 308 35.36 -2.75 -37.06
CA ALA A 308 36.59 -2.06 -36.60
C ALA A 308 37.52 -1.24 -37.54
N ARG A 309 37.75 0.05 -37.20
CA ARG A 309 39.10 0.66 -36.95
C ARG A 309 39.08 2.10 -36.37
N ALA A 310 39.85 2.25 -35.28
CA ALA A 310 40.70 3.39 -34.87
C ALA A 310 40.14 4.67 -34.17
N VAL A 311 40.61 4.81 -32.91
CA VAL A 311 40.69 5.89 -31.87
C VAL A 311 41.54 7.11 -32.41
N PRO A 312 41.64 8.36 -31.84
CA PRO A 312 41.60 8.75 -30.40
C PRO A 312 41.04 10.17 -30.03
N PRO A 313 41.15 10.65 -28.76
CA PRO A 313 40.29 11.68 -28.15
C PRO A 313 40.94 13.09 -28.00
N VAL A 314 40.12 14.14 -27.91
CA VAL A 314 40.50 15.53 -27.51
C VAL A 314 39.31 16.15 -26.78
N ALA A 315 39.31 16.30 -25.45
CA ALA A 315 39.87 17.38 -24.62
C ALA A 315 39.09 18.72 -24.65
N TRP A 316 38.82 19.21 -23.44
CA TRP A 316 38.12 20.41 -22.99
C TRP A 316 38.60 21.74 -23.61
N ARG A 317 37.67 22.69 -23.81
CA ARG A 317 37.79 24.18 -23.79
C ARG A 317 36.37 24.75 -23.96
N VAL A 318 35.71 25.32 -22.95
CA VAL A 318 35.80 26.71 -22.46
C VAL A 318 35.91 27.75 -23.59
N ALA A 319 34.80 28.44 -23.88
CA ALA A 319 34.78 29.81 -24.39
C ALA A 319 33.39 30.43 -24.13
N TRP A 320 33.36 31.44 -23.26
CA TRP A 320 32.30 32.43 -23.15
C TRP A 320 32.46 33.45 -24.29
N PRO A 321 31.39 34.17 -24.71
CA PRO A 321 31.55 35.31 -25.61
C PRO A 321 31.94 36.56 -24.80
N CYS A 322 33.11 37.12 -25.14
CA CYS A 322 33.56 38.53 -25.15
C CYS A 322 35.06 38.62 -24.84
#